data_AF-A0A542UK71-F1
#
_entry.id   AF-A0A542UK71-F1
#
_cell.length_a   1.000
_cell.length_b   1.000
_cell.length_c   1.000
_cell.angle_alpha   90.00
_cell.angle_beta   90.00
_cell.angle_gamma   90.00
#
_symmetry.space_group_name_H-M   'P 1'
#
loop_
_entity.id
_entity.type
_entity.pdbx_description
1 polymer ?
#
loop_
_entity_poly.entity_id
_entity_poly.type
_entity_poly.pdbx_seq_one_letter_code
_entity_poly.pdbx_strand_id
1 'polypeptide(L)'
;MRTRGQTVHPGAWWLWALSLGTAATRTTNPLLLALLVSASAYVVATHGTDTPAARAYPAFAKLALAVLLVRLLFAVALGSPVPGTHTLLTLPEVPLPHWAQGIRLGGQVTAEALVFAAYDGLKLATLLVCVGAANALASPARLLKSLPGALYETGVAVVVALTFAPHLIADVQRLRAARRLRGRPDRGLRGLLQVGLPVLEGALERSVALAAAMEARGYGRTAVVPARIRRTTAALTLGGLLGVCAGTYGLLTAEGGTYGVPLLLAGAVAALAGLRLGGRRSLRTRYRPDPWDVRAWLVTGSGAAVAALLGLASARDPEALHPGVVPLVAPTLPLWPAAAILLALLPAFAVRKDPPDPKEPS
;
A
#
# COMPACT_ATOMS: atom_id res chain seq x y z
N MET A 1 22.56 30.49 -7.32
CA MET A 1 21.96 29.74 -6.18
C MET A 1 20.90 28.82 -6.77
N ARG A 2 21.26 27.56 -7.07
CA ARG A 2 20.38 26.61 -7.77
C ARG A 2 19.15 26.31 -6.89
N THR A 3 17.98 26.76 -7.29
CA THR A 3 16.70 26.26 -6.77
C THR A 3 16.60 24.80 -7.18
N ARG A 4 17.14 23.88 -6.36
CA ARG A 4 16.73 22.47 -6.40
C ARG A 4 15.20 22.49 -6.31
N GLY A 5 14.51 21.98 -7.32
CA GLY A 5 13.06 21.93 -7.29
C GLY A 5 12.62 21.21 -6.03
N GLN A 6 11.63 21.80 -5.39
CA GLN A 6 11.13 21.29 -4.13
C GLN A 6 10.40 19.99 -4.42
N THR A 7 11.02 18.87 -4.04
CA THR A 7 10.38 17.56 -4.12
C THR A 7 9.14 17.56 -3.23
N VAL A 8 8.00 17.15 -3.79
CA VAL A 8 6.73 17.05 -3.05
C VAL A 8 6.91 16.13 -1.85
N HIS A 9 6.31 16.51 -0.71
CA HIS A 9 6.39 15.72 0.51
C HIS A 9 5.96 14.26 0.25
N PRO A 10 6.75 13.24 0.65
CA PRO A 10 6.48 11.83 0.31
C PRO A 10 5.12 11.34 0.82
N GLY A 11 4.69 11.84 1.98
CA GLY A 11 3.37 11.57 2.55
C GLY A 11 2.20 11.98 1.63
N ALA A 12 2.35 13.01 0.80
CA ALA A 12 1.28 13.44 -0.11
C ALA A 12 1.01 12.42 -1.21
N TRP A 13 2.06 11.83 -1.80
CA TRP A 13 1.94 10.76 -2.78
C TRP A 13 1.32 9.49 -2.18
N TRP A 14 1.68 9.16 -0.94
CA TRP A 14 1.09 8.04 -0.20
C TRP A 14 -0.39 8.28 0.08
N LEU A 15 -0.77 9.45 0.58
CA LEU A 15 -2.19 9.78 0.83
C LEU A 15 -2.99 9.81 -0.48
N TRP A 16 -2.44 10.35 -1.55
CA TRP A 16 -3.08 10.34 -2.87
C TRP A 16 -3.33 8.90 -3.35
N ALA A 17 -2.31 8.04 -3.32
CA ALA A 17 -2.43 6.65 -3.75
C ALA A 17 -3.39 5.82 -2.87
N LEU A 18 -3.35 6.02 -1.55
CA LEU A 18 -4.30 5.41 -0.61
C LEU A 18 -5.74 5.89 -0.87
N SER A 19 -5.91 7.15 -1.24
CA SER A 19 -7.23 7.69 -1.60
C SER A 19 -7.75 7.08 -2.91
N LEU A 20 -6.90 6.88 -3.93
CA LEU A 20 -7.27 6.14 -5.14
C LEU A 20 -7.62 4.68 -4.84
N GLY A 21 -6.86 4.02 -3.96
CA GLY A 21 -7.20 2.69 -3.48
C GLY A 21 -8.55 2.67 -2.76
N THR A 22 -8.83 3.67 -1.93
CA THR A 22 -10.13 3.82 -1.25
C THR A 22 -11.25 4.01 -2.28
N ALA A 23 -11.06 4.83 -3.31
CA ALA A 23 -12.00 4.98 -4.41
C ALA A 23 -12.25 3.66 -5.14
N ALA A 24 -11.21 2.88 -5.42
CA ALA A 24 -11.33 1.57 -6.07
C ALA A 24 -12.15 0.57 -5.24
N THR A 25 -12.20 0.72 -3.91
CA THR A 25 -13.06 -0.16 -3.08
C THR A 25 -14.56 0.09 -3.29
N ARG A 26 -14.94 1.27 -3.81
CA ARG A 26 -16.34 1.70 -4.01
C ARG A 26 -16.94 1.34 -5.37
N THR A 27 -16.19 0.64 -6.24
CA THR A 27 -16.69 0.26 -7.56
C THR A 27 -16.19 -1.11 -7.97
N THR A 28 -17.02 -1.83 -8.72
CA THR A 28 -16.64 -3.04 -9.47
C THR A 28 -16.75 -2.82 -10.97
N ASN A 29 -17.06 -1.58 -11.42
CA ASN A 29 -17.16 -1.23 -12.83
C ASN A 29 -15.75 -1.28 -13.47
N PRO A 30 -15.52 -2.16 -14.46
CA PRO A 30 -14.20 -2.36 -15.02
C PRO A 30 -13.65 -1.13 -15.75
N LEU A 31 -14.53 -0.29 -16.31
CA LEU A 31 -14.13 0.91 -17.02
C LEU A 31 -13.58 1.98 -16.06
N LEU A 32 -14.22 2.14 -14.89
CA LEU A 32 -13.75 3.06 -13.84
C LEU A 32 -12.45 2.56 -13.21
N LEU A 33 -12.33 1.25 -12.97
CA LEU A 33 -11.09 0.64 -12.46
C LEU A 33 -9.94 0.80 -13.47
N ALA A 34 -10.19 0.58 -14.75
CA ALA A 34 -9.21 0.82 -15.81
C ALA A 34 -8.82 2.31 -15.90
N LEU A 35 -9.77 3.23 -15.69
CA LEU A 35 -9.49 4.67 -15.63
C LEU A 35 -8.61 5.03 -14.42
N LEU A 36 -8.84 4.45 -13.24
CA LEU A 36 -7.98 4.63 -12.07
C LEU A 36 -6.56 4.08 -12.30
N VAL A 37 -6.45 2.88 -12.89
CA VAL A 37 -5.16 2.26 -13.23
C VAL A 37 -4.41 3.10 -14.27
N SER A 38 -5.08 3.58 -15.31
CA SER A 38 -4.44 4.42 -16.34
C SER A 38 -4.05 5.80 -15.80
N ALA A 39 -4.90 6.45 -15.00
CA ALA A 39 -4.58 7.72 -14.37
C ALA A 39 -3.38 7.60 -13.42
N SER A 40 -3.35 6.54 -12.59
CA SER A 40 -2.22 6.29 -11.71
C SER A 40 -0.94 5.93 -12.46
N ALA A 41 -1.03 5.10 -13.52
CA ALA A 41 0.08 4.80 -14.41
C ALA A 41 0.66 6.07 -15.06
N TYR A 42 -0.20 6.98 -15.53
CA TYR A 42 0.21 8.23 -16.14
C TYR A 42 0.96 9.15 -15.17
N VAL A 43 0.44 9.29 -13.94
CA VAL A 43 1.11 10.06 -12.89
C VAL A 43 2.47 9.44 -12.53
N VAL A 44 2.55 8.11 -12.42
CA VAL A 44 3.81 7.39 -12.20
C VAL A 44 4.79 7.57 -13.37
N ALA A 45 4.31 7.52 -14.62
CA ALA A 45 5.17 7.70 -15.79
C ALA A 45 5.74 9.13 -15.88
N THR A 46 4.94 10.13 -15.51
CA THR A 46 5.35 11.54 -15.55
C THR A 46 6.26 11.91 -14.38
N HIS A 47 5.94 11.45 -13.16
CA HIS A 47 6.57 11.87 -11.90
C HIS A 47 7.40 10.81 -11.20
N GLY A 48 7.48 9.59 -11.76
CA GLY A 48 8.36 8.53 -11.30
C GLY A 48 9.82 8.99 -11.34
N THR A 49 10.53 8.80 -10.23
CA THR A 49 11.97 9.08 -10.14
C THR A 49 12.76 7.85 -10.58
N ASP A 50 13.92 7.99 -11.22
CA ASP A 50 14.76 6.84 -11.63
C ASP A 50 15.47 6.20 -10.42
N THR A 51 14.70 5.73 -9.45
CA THR A 51 15.16 5.04 -8.25
C THR A 51 14.75 3.56 -8.31
N PRO A 52 15.45 2.66 -7.59
CA PRO A 52 15.04 1.26 -7.48
C PRO A 52 13.57 1.09 -7.04
N ALA A 53 13.04 2.05 -6.27
CA ALA A 53 11.64 2.08 -5.84
C ALA A 53 10.66 2.33 -7.02
N ALA A 54 11.04 3.10 -8.04
CA ALA A 54 10.19 3.27 -9.22
C ALA A 54 10.09 2.02 -10.09
N ARG A 55 11.09 1.13 -10.04
CA ARG A 55 10.99 -0.21 -10.65
C ARG A 55 9.98 -1.12 -9.94
N ALA A 56 9.45 -0.70 -8.78
CA ALA A 56 8.40 -1.44 -8.10
C ALA A 56 7.06 -1.39 -8.86
N TYR A 57 6.74 -0.30 -9.56
CA TYR A 57 5.45 -0.17 -10.27
C TYR A 57 5.18 -1.32 -11.26
N PRO A 58 6.08 -1.64 -12.22
CA PRO A 58 5.86 -2.78 -13.12
C PRO A 58 5.84 -4.12 -12.38
N ALA A 59 6.54 -4.27 -11.24
CA ALA A 59 6.48 -5.48 -10.43
C ALA A 59 5.10 -5.65 -9.76
N PHE A 60 4.55 -4.56 -9.20
CA PHE A 60 3.19 -4.54 -8.63
C PHE A 60 2.13 -4.75 -9.71
N ALA A 61 2.29 -4.19 -10.91
CA ALA A 61 1.39 -4.43 -12.03
C ALA A 61 1.41 -5.90 -12.49
N LYS A 62 2.59 -6.54 -12.57
CA LYS A 62 2.72 -7.98 -12.86
C LYS A 62 2.08 -8.84 -11.77
N LEU A 63 2.28 -8.49 -10.50
CA LEU A 63 1.66 -9.18 -9.38
C LEU A 63 0.13 -9.02 -9.41
N ALA A 64 -0.37 -7.83 -9.76
CA ALA A 64 -1.80 -7.55 -9.93
C ALA A 64 -2.42 -8.39 -11.05
N LEU A 65 -1.73 -8.49 -12.19
CA LEU A 65 -2.13 -9.37 -13.28
C LEU A 65 -2.11 -10.84 -12.85
N ALA A 66 -1.09 -11.29 -12.12
CA ALA A 66 -1.01 -12.65 -11.62
C ALA A 66 -2.19 -12.97 -10.66
N VAL A 67 -2.51 -12.06 -9.74
CA VAL A 67 -3.67 -12.21 -8.82
C VAL A 67 -4.98 -12.29 -9.60
N LEU A 68 -5.17 -11.44 -10.62
CA LEU A 68 -6.35 -11.50 -11.49
C LEU A 68 -6.45 -12.85 -12.21
N LEU A 69 -5.36 -13.32 -12.82
CA LEU A 69 -5.34 -14.61 -13.53
C LEU A 69 -5.59 -15.79 -12.60
N VAL A 70 -4.99 -15.79 -11.41
CA VAL A 70 -5.22 -16.82 -10.39
C VAL A 70 -6.67 -16.80 -9.93
N ARG A 71 -7.29 -15.62 -9.77
CA ARG A 71 -8.71 -15.52 -9.41
C ARG A 71 -9.62 -16.03 -10.52
N LEU A 72 -9.32 -15.73 -11.77
CA LEU A 72 -10.05 -16.29 -12.93
C LEU A 72 -9.89 -17.81 -13.00
N LEU A 73 -8.68 -18.33 -12.77
CA LEU A 73 -8.42 -19.76 -12.74
C LEU A 73 -9.24 -20.44 -11.63
N PHE A 74 -9.30 -19.86 -10.43
CA PHE A 74 -10.13 -20.38 -9.36
C PHE A 74 -11.62 -20.31 -9.69
N ALA A 75 -12.09 -19.26 -10.35
CA ALA A 75 -13.48 -19.16 -10.80
C ALA A 75 -13.84 -20.22 -11.86
N VAL A 76 -12.89 -20.57 -12.74
CA VAL A 76 -13.04 -21.68 -13.72
C VAL A 76 -13.02 -23.04 -13.01
N ALA A 77 -12.12 -23.23 -12.04
CA ALA A 77 -11.87 -24.53 -11.42
C ALA A 77 -12.86 -24.91 -10.31
N LEU A 78 -13.29 -23.95 -9.48
CA LEU A 78 -14.25 -24.17 -8.38
C LEU A 78 -15.71 -23.86 -8.77
N GLY A 79 -15.92 -23.42 -10.02
CA GLY A 79 -17.20 -22.86 -10.45
C GLY A 79 -17.56 -21.58 -9.70
N SER A 80 -18.70 -20.99 -10.06
CA SER A 80 -19.22 -19.79 -9.40
C SER A 80 -20.66 -20.02 -8.94
N PRO A 81 -21.07 -19.48 -7.78
CA PRO A 81 -22.47 -19.51 -7.33
C PRO A 81 -23.37 -18.58 -8.15
N VAL A 82 -22.82 -17.79 -9.07
CA VAL A 82 -23.58 -16.86 -9.91
C VAL A 82 -24.40 -17.64 -10.96
N PRO A 83 -25.73 -17.46 -11.01
CA PRO A 83 -26.56 -18.03 -12.06
C PRO A 83 -26.10 -17.52 -13.42
N GLY A 84 -25.84 -18.42 -14.37
CA GLY A 84 -25.43 -18.04 -15.73
C GLY A 84 -26.27 -18.75 -16.78
N THR A 85 -26.61 -18.01 -17.82
CA THR A 85 -27.38 -18.50 -18.98
C THR A 85 -26.47 -18.84 -20.15
N HIS A 86 -25.29 -18.20 -20.23
CA HIS A 86 -24.33 -18.39 -21.31
C HIS A 86 -23.19 -19.33 -20.89
N THR A 87 -23.29 -20.61 -21.22
CA THR A 87 -22.24 -21.59 -20.97
C THR A 87 -21.12 -21.45 -22.02
N LEU A 88 -19.88 -21.31 -21.55
CA LEU A 88 -18.69 -21.23 -22.42
C LEU A 88 -17.96 -22.57 -22.49
N LEU A 89 -17.76 -23.20 -21.34
CA LEU A 89 -17.02 -24.47 -21.22
C LEU A 89 -17.71 -25.37 -20.21
N THR A 90 -17.68 -26.68 -20.45
CA THR A 90 -18.17 -27.69 -19.50
C THR A 90 -17.00 -28.56 -19.08
N LEU A 91 -16.53 -28.37 -17.84
CA LEU A 91 -15.49 -29.20 -17.24
C LEU A 91 -16.12 -30.44 -16.60
N PRO A 92 -15.48 -31.62 -16.66
CA PRO A 92 -15.98 -32.81 -16.00
C PRO A 92 -16.12 -32.56 -14.50
N GLU A 93 -17.32 -32.77 -13.97
CA GLU A 93 -17.59 -32.61 -12.54
C GLU A 93 -16.95 -33.77 -11.78
N VAL A 94 -16.09 -33.45 -10.81
CA VAL A 94 -15.58 -34.45 -9.87
C VAL A 94 -16.53 -34.46 -8.67
N PRO A 95 -17.25 -35.56 -8.41
CA PRO A 95 -18.13 -35.65 -7.26
C PRO A 95 -17.30 -35.55 -5.98
N LEU A 96 -17.45 -34.45 -5.25
CA LEU A 96 -16.78 -34.25 -3.98
C LEU A 96 -17.52 -34.98 -2.85
N PRO A 97 -16.79 -35.52 -1.87
CA PRO A 97 -17.39 -36.20 -0.72
C PRO A 97 -18.30 -35.27 0.09
N HIS A 98 -19.28 -35.84 0.80
CA HIS A 98 -20.40 -35.15 1.45
C HIS A 98 -20.02 -33.99 2.41
N TRP A 99 -18.79 -33.96 2.91
CA TRP A 99 -18.27 -32.89 3.78
C TRP A 99 -17.81 -31.64 3.01
N ALA A 100 -17.70 -31.71 1.68
CA ALA A 100 -17.27 -30.63 0.78
C ALA A 100 -18.36 -30.22 -0.23
N GLN A 101 -19.65 -30.44 0.09
CA GLN A 101 -20.79 -30.13 -0.80
C GLN A 101 -20.95 -28.64 -1.18
N GLY A 102 -20.23 -27.73 -0.52
CA GLY A 102 -20.21 -26.29 -0.84
C GLY A 102 -19.21 -25.89 -1.92
N ILE A 103 -18.33 -26.80 -2.37
CA ILE A 103 -17.34 -26.54 -3.41
C ILE A 103 -17.67 -27.47 -4.57
N ARG A 104 -17.78 -26.95 -5.80
CA ARG A 104 -17.93 -27.78 -7.01
C ARG A 104 -16.60 -27.74 -7.77
N LEU A 105 -15.88 -28.85 -7.82
CA LEU A 105 -14.66 -28.93 -8.64
C LEU A 105 -15.08 -29.29 -10.08
N GLY A 106 -14.94 -28.32 -10.99
CA GLY A 106 -15.42 -28.40 -12.37
C GLY A 106 -16.88 -27.98 -12.56
N GLY A 107 -17.49 -28.40 -13.67
CA GLY A 107 -18.87 -28.06 -14.04
C GLY A 107 -18.98 -27.03 -15.16
N GLN A 108 -20.17 -26.43 -15.30
CA GLN A 108 -20.43 -25.43 -16.33
C GLN A 108 -19.77 -24.09 -15.98
N VAL A 109 -18.83 -23.66 -16.81
CA VAL A 109 -18.22 -22.33 -16.76
C VAL A 109 -19.08 -21.39 -17.59
N THR A 110 -19.75 -20.46 -16.93
CA THR A 110 -20.62 -19.47 -17.57
C THR A 110 -19.88 -18.15 -17.81
N ALA A 111 -20.31 -17.39 -18.82
CA ALA A 111 -19.74 -16.09 -19.12
C ALA A 111 -19.97 -15.11 -17.95
N GLU A 112 -21.15 -15.15 -17.35
CA GLU A 112 -21.55 -14.35 -16.19
C GLU A 112 -20.62 -14.58 -15.00
N ALA A 113 -20.28 -15.84 -14.71
CA ALA A 113 -19.35 -16.22 -13.65
C ALA A 113 -17.93 -15.66 -13.88
N LEU A 114 -17.42 -15.78 -15.11
CA LEU A 114 -16.11 -15.26 -15.47
C LEU A 114 -16.05 -13.73 -15.39
N VAL A 115 -17.08 -13.05 -15.89
CA VAL A 115 -17.16 -11.58 -15.84
C VAL A 115 -17.25 -11.10 -14.39
N PHE A 116 -18.05 -11.75 -13.55
CA PHE A 116 -18.12 -11.44 -12.11
C PHE A 116 -16.76 -11.60 -11.42
N ALA A 117 -16.09 -12.73 -11.63
CA ALA A 117 -14.76 -12.97 -11.09
C ALA A 117 -13.70 -11.98 -11.63
N ALA A 118 -13.82 -11.58 -12.90
CA ALA A 118 -12.98 -10.57 -13.52
C ALA A 118 -13.16 -9.20 -12.87
N TYR A 119 -14.41 -8.77 -12.64
CA TYR A 119 -14.72 -7.47 -12.02
C TYR A 119 -14.15 -7.38 -10.59
N ASP A 120 -14.39 -8.40 -9.77
CA ASP A 120 -13.82 -8.43 -8.42
C ASP A 120 -12.30 -8.58 -8.43
N GLY A 121 -11.75 -9.38 -9.35
CA GLY A 121 -10.31 -9.53 -9.53
C GLY A 121 -9.65 -8.22 -9.93
N LEU A 122 -10.28 -7.45 -10.82
CA LEU A 122 -9.79 -6.16 -11.28
C LEU A 122 -9.80 -5.13 -10.14
N LYS A 123 -10.77 -5.19 -9.23
CA LYS A 123 -10.78 -4.36 -8.01
C LYS A 123 -9.54 -4.65 -7.14
N LEU A 124 -9.23 -5.92 -6.87
CA LEU A 124 -8.01 -6.28 -6.14
C LEU A 124 -6.73 -5.88 -6.88
N ALA A 125 -6.69 -6.09 -8.21
CA ALA A 125 -5.58 -5.69 -9.05
C ALA A 125 -5.35 -4.17 -8.99
N THR A 126 -6.41 -3.38 -9.02
CA THR A 126 -6.35 -1.91 -8.92
C THR A 126 -5.81 -1.45 -7.58
N LEU A 127 -6.22 -2.07 -6.47
CA LEU A 127 -5.67 -1.79 -5.14
C LEU A 127 -4.15 -2.03 -5.11
N LEU A 128 -3.71 -3.13 -5.70
CA LEU A 128 -2.29 -3.48 -5.75
C LEU A 128 -1.48 -2.52 -6.64
N VAL A 129 -2.05 -2.08 -7.76
CA VAL A 129 -1.47 -1.04 -8.62
C VAL A 129 -1.36 0.29 -7.88
N CYS A 130 -2.37 0.70 -7.10
CA CYS A 130 -2.31 1.92 -6.28
C CYS A 130 -1.17 1.85 -5.25
N VAL A 131 -0.98 0.70 -4.59
CA VAL A 131 0.18 0.48 -3.70
C VAL A 131 1.51 0.55 -4.47
N GLY A 132 1.55 -0.01 -5.68
CA GLY A 132 2.69 0.14 -6.58
C GLY A 132 2.98 1.60 -6.93
N ALA A 133 1.95 2.40 -7.20
CA ALA A 133 2.08 3.82 -7.50
C ALA A 133 2.64 4.60 -6.30
N ALA A 134 2.16 4.33 -5.09
CA ALA A 134 2.69 4.92 -3.86
C ALA A 134 4.21 4.68 -3.72
N ASN A 135 4.63 3.43 -3.89
CA ASN A 135 6.04 3.04 -3.78
C ASN A 135 6.92 3.65 -4.87
N ALA A 136 6.38 3.82 -6.09
CA ALA A 136 7.11 4.38 -7.21
C ALA A 136 7.26 5.91 -7.14
N LEU A 137 6.24 6.61 -6.63
CA LEU A 137 6.24 8.06 -6.48
C LEU A 137 6.96 8.52 -5.21
N ALA A 138 6.89 7.75 -4.12
CA ALA A 138 7.54 8.07 -2.87
C ALA A 138 8.13 6.83 -2.19
N SER A 139 9.47 6.74 -2.18
CA SER A 139 10.19 5.64 -1.53
C SER A 139 9.81 5.53 -0.04
N PRO A 140 9.55 4.31 0.50
CA PRO A 140 9.24 4.10 1.91
C PRO A 140 10.29 4.68 2.87
N ALA A 141 11.57 4.62 2.48
CA ALA A 141 12.66 5.19 3.27
C ALA A 141 12.55 6.72 3.44
N ARG A 142 12.04 7.46 2.44
CA ARG A 142 11.77 8.90 2.57
C ARG A 142 10.57 9.16 3.47
N LEU A 143 9.52 8.34 3.38
CA LEU A 143 8.37 8.44 4.28
C LEU A 143 8.78 8.24 5.74
N LEU A 144 9.64 7.26 6.03
CA LEU A 144 10.17 7.02 7.38
C LEU A 144 10.90 8.24 7.97
N LYS A 145 11.63 9.00 7.14
CA LYS A 145 12.30 10.24 7.58
C LYS A 145 11.32 11.36 7.94
N SER A 146 10.09 11.32 7.41
CA SER A 146 9.02 12.28 7.70
C SER A 146 8.14 11.89 8.89
N LEU A 147 8.39 10.74 9.52
CA LEU A 147 7.60 10.30 10.68
C LEU A 147 7.67 11.30 11.85
N PRO A 148 6.57 11.44 12.62
CA PRO A 148 6.57 12.27 13.82
C PRO A 148 7.59 11.76 14.84
N GLY A 149 8.16 12.66 15.64
CA GLY A 149 9.19 12.33 16.63
C GLY A 149 8.74 11.30 17.68
N ALA A 150 7.43 11.10 17.88
CA ALA A 150 6.89 10.05 18.75
C ALA A 150 7.27 8.64 18.29
N LEU A 151 7.51 8.46 16.99
CA LEU A 151 7.91 7.20 16.38
C LEU A 151 9.42 7.16 16.11
N TYR A 152 10.23 8.02 16.74
CA TYR A 152 11.66 8.12 16.45
C TYR A 152 12.39 6.80 16.70
N GLU A 153 12.16 6.16 17.85
CA GLU A 153 12.82 4.89 18.21
C GLU A 153 12.46 3.78 17.21
N THR A 154 11.16 3.65 16.89
CA THR A 154 10.68 2.72 15.87
C THR A 154 11.24 3.05 14.49
N GLY A 155 11.28 4.33 14.13
CA GLY A 155 11.80 4.81 12.85
C GLY A 155 13.29 4.52 12.69
N VAL A 156 14.10 4.72 13.73
CA VAL A 156 15.52 4.35 13.74
C VAL A 156 15.66 2.84 13.58
N ALA A 157 14.91 2.03 14.33
CA ALA A 157 14.95 0.57 14.19
C ALA A 157 14.62 0.11 12.76
N VAL A 158 13.59 0.68 12.13
CA VAL A 158 13.22 0.35 10.74
C VAL A 158 14.28 0.83 9.75
N VAL A 159 14.82 2.04 9.90
CA VAL A 159 15.89 2.56 9.01
C VAL A 159 17.15 1.70 9.13
N VAL A 160 17.52 1.31 10.34
CA VAL A 160 18.61 0.35 10.61
C VAL A 160 18.29 -0.96 9.90
N ALA A 161 17.13 -1.57 10.13
CA ALA A 161 16.75 -2.82 9.48
C ALA A 161 16.81 -2.75 7.94
N LEU A 162 16.29 -1.68 7.34
CA LEU A 162 16.35 -1.44 5.89
C LEU A 162 17.79 -1.28 5.38
N THR A 163 18.69 -0.73 6.19
CA THR A 163 20.11 -0.59 5.86
C THR A 163 20.84 -1.93 5.98
N PHE A 164 20.55 -2.74 7.01
CA PHE A 164 21.20 -4.04 7.23
C PHE A 164 20.64 -5.16 6.35
N ALA A 165 19.39 -5.09 5.91
CA ALA A 165 18.76 -6.08 5.03
C ALA A 165 19.60 -6.46 3.78
N PRO A 166 20.08 -5.50 2.96
CA PRO A 166 20.93 -5.86 1.80
C PRO A 166 22.26 -6.51 2.21
N HIS A 167 22.83 -6.11 3.35
CA HIS A 167 24.06 -6.71 3.87
C HIS A 167 23.86 -8.17 4.28
N LEU A 168 22.75 -8.49 4.96
CA LEU A 168 22.40 -9.86 5.32
C LEU A 168 22.16 -10.74 4.09
N ILE A 169 21.52 -10.20 3.05
CA ILE A 169 21.33 -10.93 1.78
C ILE A 169 22.70 -11.25 1.14
N ALA A 170 23.62 -10.28 1.12
CA ALA A 170 24.97 -10.49 0.59
C ALA A 170 25.74 -11.54 1.40
N ASP A 171 25.64 -11.54 2.73
CA ASP A 171 26.26 -12.56 3.58
C ASP A 171 25.69 -13.96 3.33
N VAL A 172 24.37 -14.08 3.22
CA VAL A 172 23.70 -15.33 2.86
C VAL A 172 24.21 -15.84 1.51
N GLN A 173 24.32 -14.96 0.51
CA GLN A 173 24.84 -15.31 -0.82
C GLN A 173 26.29 -15.78 -0.75
N ARG A 174 27.17 -15.04 -0.06
CA ARG A 174 28.58 -15.42 0.16
C ARG A 174 28.70 -16.77 0.86
N LEU A 175 27.92 -17.00 1.91
CA LEU A 175 27.97 -18.25 2.68
C LEU A 175 27.39 -19.45 1.92
N ARG A 176 26.38 -19.23 1.05
CA ARG A 176 25.90 -20.26 0.13
C ARG A 176 26.97 -20.60 -0.91
N ALA A 177 27.63 -19.60 -1.50
CA ALA A 177 28.71 -19.80 -2.47
C ALA A 177 29.89 -20.56 -1.86
N ALA A 178 30.36 -20.16 -0.67
CA ALA A 178 31.45 -20.84 0.04
C ALA A 178 31.15 -22.31 0.36
N ARG A 179 29.89 -22.67 0.62
CA ARG A 179 29.50 -24.06 0.84
C ARG A 179 29.37 -24.88 -0.42
N ARG A 180 28.89 -24.28 -1.52
CA ARG A 180 28.92 -24.91 -2.84
C ARG A 180 30.35 -25.29 -3.23
N LEU A 181 31.32 -24.42 -2.99
CA LEU A 181 32.75 -24.70 -3.21
C LEU A 181 33.29 -25.80 -2.30
N ARG A 182 32.69 -26.05 -1.14
CA ARG A 182 33.06 -27.12 -0.19
C ARG A 182 32.27 -28.42 -0.41
N GLY A 183 31.53 -28.54 -1.51
CA GLY A 183 30.70 -29.72 -1.81
C GLY A 183 29.56 -29.97 -0.81
N ARG A 184 29.23 -28.97 0.03
CA ARG A 184 28.20 -29.10 1.07
C ARG A 184 26.84 -28.74 0.50
N PRO A 185 25.77 -29.48 0.85
CA PRO A 185 24.42 -29.19 0.39
C PRO A 185 23.97 -27.81 0.90
N ASP A 186 23.47 -26.97 0.00
CA ASP A 186 23.00 -25.62 0.27
C ASP A 186 21.46 -25.50 0.28
N ARG A 187 20.76 -26.59 -0.04
CA ARG A 187 19.29 -26.70 -0.09
C ARG A 187 18.74 -27.58 1.03
N GLY A 188 17.49 -27.30 1.44
CA GLY A 188 16.77 -28.02 2.49
C GLY A 188 16.90 -27.42 3.89
N LEU A 189 16.13 -27.96 4.86
CA LEU A 189 16.07 -27.47 6.25
C LEU A 189 17.44 -27.47 6.95
N ARG A 190 18.23 -28.53 6.76
CA ARG A 190 19.60 -28.62 7.31
C ARG A 190 20.53 -27.59 6.68
N GLY A 191 20.42 -27.36 5.37
CA GLY A 191 21.13 -26.30 4.67
C GLY A 191 20.76 -24.93 5.23
N LEU A 192 19.47 -24.66 5.43
CA LEU A 192 18.95 -23.41 5.99
C LEU A 192 19.50 -23.15 7.40
N LEU A 193 19.45 -24.13 8.32
CA LEU A 193 20.00 -23.97 9.67
C LEU A 193 21.51 -23.66 9.65
N GLN A 194 22.26 -24.34 8.78
CA GLN A 194 23.70 -24.12 8.61
C GLN A 194 24.03 -22.79 7.90
N VAL A 195 23.10 -22.20 7.12
CA VAL A 195 23.24 -20.82 6.60
C VAL A 195 22.89 -19.83 7.71
N GLY A 196 21.79 -20.10 8.40
CA GLY A 196 21.13 -19.16 9.28
C GLY A 196 21.94 -18.88 10.51
N LEU A 197 22.51 -19.91 11.15
CA LEU A 197 23.24 -19.73 12.40
C LEU A 197 24.47 -18.79 12.26
N PRO A 198 25.37 -18.95 11.28
CA PRO A 198 26.49 -18.01 11.11
C PRO A 198 26.05 -16.60 10.68
N VAL A 199 24.95 -16.49 9.93
CA VAL A 199 24.41 -15.18 9.52
C VAL A 199 23.80 -14.46 10.72
N LEU A 200 23.13 -15.18 11.62
CA LEU A 200 22.60 -14.63 12.87
C LEU A 200 23.73 -14.21 13.81
N GLU A 201 24.77 -15.03 13.94
CA GLU A 201 25.97 -14.67 14.71
C GLU A 201 26.61 -13.38 14.19
N GLY A 202 26.87 -13.30 12.88
CA GLY A 202 27.40 -12.06 12.27
C GLY A 202 26.42 -10.88 12.31
N ALA A 203 25.11 -11.13 12.38
CA ALA A 203 24.13 -10.08 12.60
C ALA A 203 24.17 -9.56 14.05
N LEU A 204 24.35 -10.46 15.04
CA LEU A 204 24.48 -10.12 16.45
C LEU A 204 25.75 -9.29 16.70
N GLU A 205 26.91 -9.72 16.19
CA GLU A 205 28.16 -8.96 16.29
C GLU A 205 28.02 -7.53 15.75
N ARG A 206 27.41 -7.39 14.56
CA ARG A 206 27.15 -6.06 13.96
C ARG A 206 26.13 -5.25 14.73
N SER A 207 25.12 -5.88 15.33
CA SER A 207 24.14 -5.18 16.17
C SER A 207 24.79 -4.60 17.43
N VAL A 208 25.71 -5.36 18.06
CA VAL A 208 26.48 -4.91 19.23
C VAL A 208 27.43 -3.77 18.85
N ALA A 209 28.16 -3.92 17.74
CA ALA A 209 29.06 -2.87 17.24
C ALA A 209 28.30 -1.58 16.87
N LEU A 210 27.14 -1.71 16.24
CA LEU A 210 26.27 -0.57 15.92
C LEU A 210 25.74 0.10 17.19
N ALA A 211 25.28 -0.69 18.17
CA ALA A 211 24.79 -0.16 19.44
C ALA A 211 25.87 0.66 20.16
N ALA A 212 27.10 0.14 20.26
CA ALA A 212 28.23 0.86 20.83
C ALA A 212 28.55 2.16 20.07
N ALA A 213 28.53 2.12 18.73
CA ALA A 213 28.76 3.31 17.91
C ALA A 213 27.61 4.35 18.05
N MET A 214 26.38 3.91 18.25
CA MET A 214 25.22 4.76 18.49
C MET A 214 25.33 5.45 19.86
N GLU A 215 25.68 4.70 20.90
CA GLU A 215 25.89 5.23 22.25
C GLU A 215 27.02 6.28 22.28
N ALA A 216 28.15 6.00 21.63
CA ALA A 216 29.26 6.96 21.50
C ALA A 216 28.86 8.27 20.79
N ARG A 217 27.91 8.21 19.85
CA ARG A 217 27.35 9.38 19.15
C ARG A 217 26.23 10.08 19.94
N GLY A 218 25.92 9.61 21.15
CA GLY A 218 24.90 10.20 22.03
C GLY A 218 23.46 9.81 21.69
N TYR A 219 23.24 8.75 20.89
CA TYR A 219 21.90 8.16 20.75
C TYR A 219 21.44 7.56 22.09
N GLY A 220 20.13 7.60 22.37
CA GLY A 220 19.54 7.09 23.61
C GLY A 220 19.30 8.15 24.70
N ARG A 221 19.72 9.41 24.49
CA ARG A 221 19.34 10.54 25.35
C ARG A 221 17.84 10.83 25.24
N THR A 222 17.09 10.40 26.25
CA THR A 222 15.67 10.70 26.39
C THR A 222 15.49 12.00 27.17
N ALA A 223 14.54 12.85 26.75
CA ALA A 223 14.15 13.99 27.56
C ALA A 223 13.34 13.50 28.77
N VAL A 224 13.58 14.06 29.96
CA VAL A 224 12.76 13.79 31.14
C VAL A 224 11.39 14.45 30.94
N VAL A 225 10.33 13.64 30.84
CA VAL A 225 8.97 14.12 30.56
C VAL A 225 8.06 13.92 31.76
N PRO A 226 7.31 14.95 32.20
CA PRO A 226 6.32 14.83 33.27
C PRO A 226 5.32 13.69 33.05
N ALA A 227 4.98 12.96 34.11
CA ALA A 227 4.08 11.80 34.05
C ALA A 227 2.70 12.14 33.45
N ARG A 228 2.18 13.36 33.69
CA ARG A 228 0.91 13.83 33.10
C ARG A 228 0.97 13.90 31.56
N ILE A 229 2.09 14.39 31.01
CA ILE A 229 2.28 14.45 29.55
C ILE A 229 2.40 13.04 29.00
N ARG A 230 3.11 12.13 29.70
CA ARG A 230 3.19 10.71 29.34
C ARG A 230 1.81 10.05 29.23
N ARG A 231 0.99 10.19 30.28
CA ARG A 231 -0.36 9.61 30.35
C ARG A 231 -1.30 10.21 29.31
N THR A 232 -1.31 11.53 29.13
CA THR A 232 -2.16 12.19 28.11
C THR A 232 -1.80 11.78 26.70
N THR A 233 -0.52 11.66 26.38
CA THR A 233 -0.10 11.12 25.07
C THR A 233 -0.53 9.68 24.90
N ALA A 234 -0.34 8.81 25.88
CA ALA A 234 -0.78 7.42 25.80
C ALA A 234 -2.30 7.31 25.62
N ALA A 235 -3.07 8.09 26.38
CA ALA A 235 -4.53 8.14 26.27
C ALA A 235 -4.98 8.66 24.89
N LEU A 236 -4.36 9.73 24.38
CA LEU A 236 -4.66 10.27 23.05
C LEU A 236 -4.28 9.32 21.93
N THR A 237 -3.13 8.64 22.00
CA THR A 237 -2.70 7.69 20.97
C THR A 237 -3.54 6.42 20.98
N LEU A 238 -3.78 5.82 22.16
CA LEU A 238 -4.56 4.60 22.29
C LEU A 238 -6.04 4.87 22.02
N GLY A 239 -6.61 5.90 22.64
CA GLY A 239 -7.99 6.32 22.41
C GLY A 239 -8.22 6.75 20.97
N GLY A 240 -7.26 7.44 20.36
CA GLY A 240 -7.31 7.79 18.94
C GLY A 240 -7.29 6.57 18.03
N LEU A 241 -6.40 5.60 18.29
CA LEU A 241 -6.33 4.35 17.51
C LEU A 241 -7.61 3.53 17.67
N LEU A 242 -8.14 3.40 18.88
CA LEU A 242 -9.43 2.75 19.14
C LEU A 242 -10.57 3.47 18.42
N GLY A 243 -10.58 4.81 18.42
CA GLY A 243 -11.54 5.62 17.68
C GLY A 243 -11.46 5.42 16.16
N VAL A 244 -10.25 5.31 15.59
CA VAL A 244 -10.06 4.97 14.17
C VAL A 244 -10.58 3.57 13.87
N CYS A 245 -10.29 2.57 14.71
CA CYS A 245 -10.81 1.21 14.54
C CYS A 245 -12.33 1.18 14.61
N ALA A 246 -12.92 1.78 15.64
CA ALA A 246 -14.37 1.84 15.83
C ALA A 246 -15.07 2.64 14.72
N GLY A 247 -14.48 3.77 14.30
CA GLY A 247 -15.00 4.56 13.19
C GLY A 247 -14.93 3.83 11.85
N THR A 248 -13.82 3.13 11.58
CA THR A 248 -13.69 2.29 10.37
C THR A 248 -14.70 1.15 10.37
N TYR A 249 -14.89 0.49 11.52
CA TYR A 249 -15.91 -0.52 11.68
C TYR A 249 -17.32 0.05 11.45
N GLY A 250 -17.64 1.21 12.01
CA GLY A 250 -18.91 1.91 11.76
C GLY A 250 -19.13 2.23 10.28
N LEU A 251 -18.09 2.58 9.53
CA LEU A 251 -18.20 2.80 8.08
C LEU A 251 -18.49 1.53 7.28
N LEU A 252 -18.25 0.35 7.86
CA LEU A 252 -18.52 -0.95 7.24
C LEU A 252 -19.91 -1.50 7.60
N THR A 253 -20.61 -0.90 8.58
CA THR A 253 -21.95 -1.32 9.00
C THR A 253 -23.03 -0.43 8.38
N ALA A 254 -24.20 -1.00 8.07
CA ALA A 254 -25.33 -0.26 7.51
C ALA A 254 -25.84 0.84 8.45
N GLU A 255 -25.80 0.60 9.76
CA GLU A 255 -26.25 1.54 10.79
C GLU A 255 -25.20 2.60 11.16
N GLY A 256 -23.93 2.40 10.77
CA GLY A 256 -22.82 3.25 11.17
C GLY A 256 -22.57 4.48 10.32
N GLY A 257 -23.46 4.78 9.36
CA GLY A 257 -23.34 5.95 8.49
C GLY A 257 -23.30 7.30 9.23
N THR A 258 -23.98 7.42 10.37
CA THR A 258 -24.09 8.68 11.13
C THR A 258 -22.93 8.91 12.09
N TYR A 259 -22.44 7.85 12.76
CA TYR A 259 -21.38 7.96 13.77
C TYR A 259 -19.99 7.52 13.26
N GLY A 260 -19.90 6.73 12.19
CA GLY A 260 -18.65 6.19 11.68
C GLY A 260 -17.65 7.27 11.23
N VAL A 261 -18.11 8.21 10.39
CA VAL A 261 -17.30 9.35 9.92
C VAL A 261 -16.83 10.25 11.08
N PRO A 262 -17.71 10.80 11.95
CA PRO A 262 -17.26 11.69 13.01
C PRO A 262 -16.36 10.97 14.02
N LEU A 263 -16.62 9.70 14.33
CA LEU A 263 -15.77 8.90 15.24
C LEU A 263 -14.40 8.63 14.64
N LEU A 264 -14.32 8.31 13.34
CA LEU A 264 -13.06 8.12 12.63
C LEU A 264 -12.24 9.42 12.60
N LEU A 265 -12.87 10.56 12.33
CA LEU A 265 -12.21 11.87 12.33
C LEU A 265 -11.73 12.25 13.74
N ALA A 266 -12.58 12.09 14.76
CA ALA A 266 -12.20 12.34 16.15
C ALA A 266 -11.04 11.44 16.59
N GLY A 267 -11.09 10.15 16.24
CA GLY A 267 -10.03 9.18 16.50
C GLY A 267 -8.72 9.56 15.81
N ALA A 268 -8.77 9.94 14.53
CA ALA A 268 -7.61 10.38 13.77
C ALA A 268 -6.98 11.65 14.37
N VAL A 269 -7.80 12.64 14.74
CA VAL A 269 -7.34 13.88 15.39
C VAL A 269 -6.70 13.58 16.74
N ALA A 270 -7.33 12.73 17.56
CA ALA A 270 -6.79 12.33 18.85
C ALA A 270 -5.44 11.59 18.69
N ALA A 271 -5.34 10.66 17.73
CA ALA A 271 -4.10 9.94 17.44
C ALA A 271 -2.98 10.88 16.97
N LEU A 272 -3.29 11.81 16.04
CA LEU A 272 -2.34 12.81 15.55
C LEU A 272 -1.91 13.78 16.65
N ALA A 273 -2.83 14.21 17.52
CA ALA A 273 -2.52 15.04 18.67
C ALA A 273 -1.59 14.30 19.64
N GLY A 274 -1.88 13.03 19.94
CA GLY A 274 -1.00 12.16 20.73
C GLY A 274 0.39 12.04 20.12
N LEU A 275 0.51 11.78 18.82
CA LEU A 275 1.79 11.71 18.10
C LEU A 275 2.54 13.05 18.10
N ARG A 276 1.85 14.19 17.94
CA ARG A 276 2.46 15.53 18.03
C ARG A 276 2.99 15.84 19.43
N LEU A 277 2.21 15.53 20.47
CA LEU A 277 2.61 15.69 21.87
C LEU A 277 3.78 14.77 22.24
N GLY A 278 3.78 13.53 21.74
CA GLY A 278 4.90 12.60 21.86
C GLY A 278 6.15 13.06 21.13
N GLY A 279 5.99 13.73 19.99
CA GLY A 279 7.10 14.23 19.17
C GLY A 279 7.92 15.35 19.81
N ARG A 280 7.34 16.12 20.74
CA ARG A 280 8.04 17.17 21.50
C ARG A 280 9.08 16.62 22.49
N ARG A 281 9.15 15.29 22.67
CA ARG A 281 10.02 14.61 23.65
C ARG A 281 11.38 14.18 23.10
N SER A 282 11.53 14.18 21.77
CA SER A 282 12.73 13.69 21.10
C SER A 282 13.70 14.84 20.86
N LEU A 283 14.89 14.77 21.46
CA LEU A 283 16.01 15.66 21.14
C LEU A 283 16.47 15.33 19.71
N ARG A 284 16.06 16.15 18.74
CA ARG A 284 16.38 15.94 17.32
C ARG A 284 17.74 16.52 16.96
N THR A 285 18.56 15.73 16.27
CA THR A 285 19.54 16.28 15.33
C THR A 285 18.80 16.81 14.09
N ARG A 286 19.29 17.91 13.53
CA ARG A 286 18.54 18.76 12.59
C ARG A 286 18.35 18.07 11.22
N TYR A 287 17.35 17.20 11.07
CA TYR A 287 16.82 16.84 9.75
C TYR A 287 16.00 18.03 9.23
N ARG A 288 16.25 18.47 8.00
CA ARG A 288 15.42 19.49 7.32
C ARG A 288 14.34 18.73 6.53
N PRO A 289 13.13 18.57 7.07
CA PRO A 289 12.06 17.89 6.35
C PRO A 289 11.66 18.67 5.11
N ASP A 290 11.19 17.96 4.09
CA ASP A 290 10.52 18.57 2.95
C ASP A 290 9.27 19.30 3.49
N PRO A 291 9.01 20.56 3.09
CA PRO A 291 7.83 21.27 3.56
C PRO A 291 6.55 20.67 2.97
N TRP A 292 5.49 20.67 3.77
CA TRP A 292 4.14 20.38 3.26
C TRP A 292 3.60 21.63 2.55
N ASP A 293 4.04 21.84 1.31
CA ASP A 293 3.71 23.02 0.51
C ASP A 293 2.32 22.90 -0.17
N VAL A 294 1.85 23.96 -0.82
CA VAL A 294 0.60 24.01 -1.59
C VAL A 294 0.51 22.85 -2.60
N ARG A 295 1.63 22.46 -3.21
CA ARG A 295 1.68 21.29 -4.11
C ARG A 295 1.33 19.99 -3.39
N ALA A 296 1.81 19.78 -2.16
CA ALA A 296 1.48 18.61 -1.37
C ALA A 296 -0.01 18.57 -1.01
N TRP A 297 -0.61 19.73 -0.74
CA TRP A 297 -2.06 19.87 -0.57
C TRP A 297 -2.84 19.59 -1.84
N LEU A 298 -2.39 20.05 -3.00
CA LEU A 298 -3.05 19.77 -4.28
C LEU A 298 -3.01 18.27 -4.62
N VAL A 299 -1.87 17.60 -4.40
CA VAL A 299 -1.75 16.16 -4.62
C VAL A 299 -2.63 15.37 -3.65
N THR A 300 -2.58 15.71 -2.36
CA THR A 300 -3.40 15.01 -1.36
C THR A 300 -4.89 15.28 -1.58
N GLY A 301 -5.25 16.54 -1.84
CA GLY A 301 -6.61 17.00 -2.07
C GLY A 301 -7.23 16.42 -3.33
N SER A 302 -6.47 16.24 -4.41
CA SER A 302 -6.98 15.61 -5.62
C SER A 302 -7.35 14.14 -5.40
N GLY A 303 -6.49 13.37 -4.72
CA GLY A 303 -6.77 11.98 -4.36
C GLY A 303 -7.96 11.88 -3.41
N ALA A 304 -8.00 12.73 -2.37
CA ALA A 304 -9.10 12.77 -1.41
C ALA A 304 -10.43 13.15 -2.07
N ALA A 305 -10.42 14.10 -3.03
CA ALA A 305 -11.60 14.47 -3.80
C ALA A 305 -12.12 13.30 -4.64
N VAL A 306 -11.24 12.54 -5.31
CA VAL A 306 -11.63 11.32 -6.03
C VAL A 306 -12.31 10.33 -5.08
N ALA A 307 -11.70 10.02 -3.93
CA ALA A 307 -12.27 9.11 -2.94
C ALA A 307 -13.64 9.57 -2.40
N ALA A 308 -13.77 10.87 -2.09
CA ALA A 308 -15.01 11.45 -1.60
C ALA A 308 -16.11 11.45 -2.67
N LEU A 309 -15.79 11.84 -3.91
CA LEU A 309 -16.77 11.89 -5.01
C LEU A 309 -17.23 10.50 -5.44
N LEU A 310 -16.34 9.49 -5.50
CA LEU A 310 -16.79 8.11 -5.72
C LEU A 310 -17.57 7.56 -4.52
N GLY A 311 -17.21 7.96 -3.30
CA GLY A 311 -18.00 7.63 -2.12
C GLY A 311 -19.42 8.22 -2.18
N LEU A 312 -19.56 9.46 -2.59
CA LEU A 312 -20.86 10.11 -2.81
C LEU A 312 -21.63 9.47 -3.97
N ALA A 313 -20.95 9.15 -5.07
CA ALA A 313 -21.55 8.44 -6.19
C ALA A 313 -22.07 7.06 -5.74
N SER A 314 -21.32 6.33 -4.91
CA SER A 314 -21.74 5.02 -4.38
C SER A 314 -22.96 5.10 -3.47
N ALA A 315 -23.21 6.25 -2.86
CA ALA A 315 -24.39 6.48 -2.03
C ALA A 315 -25.61 6.93 -2.84
N ARG A 316 -25.42 7.62 -3.97
CA ARG A 316 -26.52 8.15 -4.80
C ARG A 316 -26.98 7.17 -5.87
N ASP A 317 -26.04 6.47 -6.50
CA ASP A 317 -26.32 5.57 -7.62
C ASP A 317 -25.41 4.32 -7.53
N PRO A 318 -25.74 3.36 -6.64
CA PRO A 318 -24.95 2.15 -6.46
C PRO A 318 -24.90 1.28 -7.73
N GLU A 319 -25.96 1.27 -8.53
CA GLU A 319 -26.08 0.41 -9.72
C GLU A 319 -25.08 0.81 -10.81
N ALA A 320 -24.85 2.12 -11.01
CA ALA A 320 -23.85 2.61 -11.97
C ALA A 320 -22.40 2.21 -11.63
N LEU A 321 -22.10 2.02 -10.33
CA LEU A 321 -20.77 1.66 -9.83
C LEU A 321 -20.55 0.15 -9.71
N HIS A 322 -21.65 -0.61 -9.70
CA HIS A 322 -21.68 -2.06 -9.57
C HIS A 322 -22.52 -2.68 -10.69
N PRO A 323 -22.00 -2.70 -11.94
CA PRO A 323 -22.73 -3.26 -13.06
C PRO A 323 -23.07 -4.73 -12.79
N GLY A 324 -24.35 -5.08 -12.96
CA GLY A 324 -24.83 -6.45 -12.84
C GLY A 324 -24.23 -7.36 -13.90
N VAL A 325 -24.12 -8.65 -13.56
CA VAL A 325 -23.66 -9.71 -14.47
C VAL A 325 -24.80 -10.61 -14.94
N VAL A 326 -26.00 -10.45 -14.37
CA VAL A 326 -27.22 -11.18 -14.73
C VAL A 326 -28.37 -10.16 -14.85
N PRO A 327 -28.90 -9.89 -16.06
CA PRO A 327 -28.46 -10.37 -17.37
C PRO A 327 -27.09 -9.82 -17.78
N LEU A 328 -26.42 -10.49 -18.71
CA LEU A 328 -25.09 -10.10 -19.19
C LEU A 328 -25.19 -8.87 -20.12
N VAL A 329 -25.04 -7.68 -19.55
CA VAL A 329 -25.07 -6.40 -20.27
C VAL A 329 -23.71 -5.72 -20.20
N ALA A 330 -23.29 -5.09 -21.29
CA ALA A 330 -22.04 -4.34 -21.32
C ALA A 330 -22.09 -3.18 -20.31
N PRO A 331 -21.07 -3.02 -19.44
CA PRO A 331 -21.05 -1.95 -18.46
C PRO A 331 -20.96 -0.60 -19.17
N THR A 332 -21.81 0.34 -18.78
CA THR A 332 -21.74 1.72 -19.25
C THR A 332 -20.69 2.50 -18.45
N LEU A 333 -20.15 3.56 -19.05
CA LEU A 333 -19.24 4.47 -18.36
C LEU A 333 -20.05 5.62 -17.72
N PRO A 334 -20.24 5.62 -16.39
CA PRO A 334 -20.93 6.73 -15.75
C PRO A 334 -20.04 7.98 -15.78
N LEU A 335 -20.49 8.99 -16.52
CA LEU A 335 -19.68 10.18 -16.85
C LEU A 335 -19.27 10.98 -15.61
N TRP A 336 -20.13 11.07 -14.61
CA TRP A 336 -19.85 11.80 -13.38
C TRP A 336 -18.74 11.15 -12.53
N PRO A 337 -18.83 9.85 -12.16
CA PRO A 337 -17.71 9.11 -11.57
C PRO A 337 -16.42 9.16 -12.42
N ALA A 338 -16.53 9.05 -13.75
CA ALA A 338 -15.37 9.14 -14.64
C ALA A 338 -14.70 10.51 -14.55
N ALA A 339 -15.47 11.61 -14.59
CA ALA A 339 -14.96 12.97 -14.43
C ALA A 339 -14.31 13.19 -13.06
N ALA A 340 -14.86 12.59 -11.99
CA ALA A 340 -14.26 12.63 -10.67
C ALA A 340 -12.87 11.97 -10.64
N ILE A 341 -12.70 10.82 -11.32
CA ILE A 341 -11.41 10.12 -11.41
C ILE A 341 -10.35 10.98 -12.14
N LEU A 342 -10.75 11.81 -13.11
CA LEU A 342 -9.80 12.69 -13.82
C LEU A 342 -9.11 13.69 -12.88
N LEU A 343 -9.69 14.02 -11.73
CA LEU A 343 -9.01 14.82 -10.71
C LEU A 343 -7.72 14.15 -10.22
N ALA A 344 -7.63 12.81 -10.27
CA ALA A 344 -6.40 12.08 -9.96
C ALA A 344 -5.21 12.48 -10.83
N LEU A 345 -5.45 13.05 -12.02
CA LEU A 345 -4.41 13.53 -12.94
C LEU A 345 -3.88 14.92 -12.59
N LEU A 346 -4.53 15.67 -11.68
CA LEU A 346 -4.07 17.01 -11.25
C LEU A 346 -2.58 17.08 -10.85
N PRO A 347 -2.00 16.09 -10.13
CA PRO A 347 -0.58 16.07 -9.82
C PRO A 347 0.30 16.16 -11.08
N ALA A 348 -0.13 15.54 -12.19
CA ALA A 348 0.65 15.51 -13.43
C ALA A 348 0.86 16.90 -14.04
N PHE A 349 -0.04 17.85 -13.75
CA PHE A 349 0.01 19.22 -14.26
C PHE A 349 0.49 20.22 -13.21
N ALA A 350 0.15 20.00 -11.93
CA ALA A 350 0.43 20.92 -10.84
C ALA A 350 1.85 20.75 -10.25
N VAL A 351 2.44 19.56 -10.37
CA VAL A 351 3.80 19.28 -9.89
C VAL A 351 4.76 19.45 -11.07
N ARG A 352 5.81 20.28 -10.91
CA ARG A 352 6.85 20.41 -11.93
C ARG A 352 7.82 19.25 -11.77
N LYS A 353 8.12 18.55 -12.88
CA LYS A 353 9.20 17.58 -12.95
C LYS A 353 10.53 18.32 -12.95
N ASP A 354 11.41 18.01 -12.00
CA ASP A 354 12.78 18.47 -12.09
C ASP A 354 13.46 17.80 -13.29
N PRO A 355 14.20 18.55 -14.12
CA PRO A 355 14.92 17.96 -15.23
C PRO A 355 15.87 16.87 -14.69
N PRO A 356 16.02 15.73 -15.41
CA PRO A 356 16.95 14.70 -14.99
C PRO A 356 18.35 15.31 -14.84
N ASP A 357 19.02 15.03 -13.73
CA ASP A 357 20.40 15.44 -13.53
C ASP A 357 21.21 14.96 -14.75
N PRO A 358 22.02 15.84 -15.39
CA PRO A 358 22.82 15.43 -16.53
C PRO A 358 23.71 14.28 -16.09
N LYS A 359 23.63 13.15 -16.82
CA LYS A 359 24.52 12.00 -16.59
C LYS A 359 25.96 12.53 -16.66
N GLU A 360 26.71 12.39 -15.58
CA GLU A 360 28.16 12.60 -15.63
C GLU A 360 28.71 11.69 -16.73
N PRO A 361 29.47 12.23 -17.70
CA PRO A 361 30.10 11.42 -18.72
C PRO A 361 31.06 10.46 -18.03
N SER A 362 30.82 9.16 -18.27
CA SER A 362 31.62 8.02 -17.80
C SER A 362 33.02 8.00 -18.34
#